data_AF-A0A7X6M9W5-F1
#
_entry.id   AF-A0A7X6M9W5-F1
#
_cell.length_a   1.000
_cell.length_b   1.000
_cell.length_c   1.000
_cell.angle_alpha   90.00
_cell.angle_beta   90.00
_cell.angle_gamma   90.00
#
_symmetry.space_group_name_H-M   'P 1'
#
loop_
_entity.id
_entity.type
_entity.pdbx_description
1 polymer ?
#
loop_
_entity_poly.entity_id
_entity_poly.type
_entity_poly.pdbx_seq_one_letter_code
_entity_poly.pdbx_strand_id
1 'polypeptide(L)'
;MNSRTADLDQRPRTHELGIDKRYFDLIASGKKTTEIKVNDSSRKRLKEGDLLRFKCRDEKVLTRITRIARYADFDGMFEQELVSSVNPTAAKAHQLRSIREIYPPEREALGVVAIGIELVES
;
A
#
# COMPACT_ATOMS: atom_id res chain seq x y z
N MET A 1 5.50 13.98 -36.08
CA MET A 1 5.90 12.82 -35.26
C MET A 1 6.17 13.34 -33.86
N ASN A 2 5.47 12.85 -32.82
CA ASN A 2 5.84 12.90 -31.37
C ASN A 2 4.72 12.43 -30.42
N SER A 3 3.56 12.00 -30.91
CA SER A 3 2.40 11.68 -30.06
C SER A 3 2.40 10.29 -29.40
N ARG A 4 3.35 9.39 -29.72
CA ARG A 4 3.34 8.00 -29.20
C ARG A 4 3.90 7.84 -27.79
N THR A 5 4.78 8.74 -27.34
CA THR A 5 5.49 8.60 -26.06
C THR A 5 4.65 9.10 -24.88
N ALA A 6 3.79 10.11 -25.10
CA ALA A 6 2.90 10.64 -24.07
C ALA A 6 1.76 9.67 -23.71
N ASP A 7 1.32 8.84 -24.66
CA ASP A 7 0.18 7.93 -24.51
C ASP A 7 0.51 6.66 -23.68
N LEU A 8 1.79 6.24 -23.68
CA LEU A 8 2.26 5.13 -22.84
C LEU A 8 2.39 5.52 -21.36
N ASP A 9 2.57 6.80 -21.05
CA ASP A 9 2.71 7.28 -19.66
C ASP A 9 1.35 7.48 -18.96
N GLN A 10 0.24 7.36 -19.71
CA GLN A 10 -1.14 7.47 -19.20
C GLN A 10 -1.80 6.12 -18.91
N ARG A 11 -1.17 4.98 -19.26
CA ARG A 11 -1.74 3.66 -18.96
C ARG A 11 -1.45 3.28 -17.51
N PRO A 12 -2.46 2.81 -16.75
CA PRO A 12 -2.26 2.30 -15.40
C PRO A 12 -1.17 1.21 -15.38
N ARG A 13 -0.12 1.43 -14.60
CA ARG A 13 0.93 0.41 -14.42
C ARG A 13 0.48 -0.59 -13.38
N THR A 14 0.82 -1.85 -13.56
CA THR A 14 0.61 -2.88 -12.53
C THR A 14 1.90 -3.10 -11.76
N HIS A 15 1.83 -2.89 -10.45
CA HIS A 15 2.90 -3.18 -9.51
C HIS A 15 2.56 -4.45 -8.73
N GLU A 16 3.58 -5.20 -8.29
CA GLU A 16 3.37 -6.44 -7.54
C GLU A 16 4.02 -6.38 -6.17
N LEU A 17 3.30 -6.83 -5.14
CA LEU A 17 3.78 -6.89 -3.77
C LEU A 17 3.50 -8.24 -3.13
N GLY A 18 4.51 -8.83 -2.49
CA GLY A 18 4.31 -9.95 -1.58
C GLY A 18 3.72 -9.47 -0.25
N ILE A 19 2.79 -10.24 0.31
CA ILE A 19 2.18 -9.95 1.61
C ILE A 19 1.84 -11.23 2.38
N ASP A 20 1.89 -11.16 3.70
CA ASP A 20 1.47 -12.27 4.57
C ASP A 20 -0.02 -12.58 4.41
N LYS A 21 -0.36 -13.87 4.54
CA LYS A 21 -1.73 -14.40 4.35
C LYS A 21 -2.78 -13.64 5.17
N ARG A 22 -2.45 -13.29 6.42
CA ARG A 22 -3.35 -12.55 7.32
C ARG A 22 -3.83 -11.22 6.72
N TYR A 23 -2.93 -10.47 6.06
CA TYR A 23 -3.29 -9.20 5.43
C TYR A 23 -3.85 -9.41 4.02
N PHE A 24 -3.37 -10.44 3.31
CA PHE A 24 -3.93 -10.84 2.02
C PHE A 24 -5.44 -11.08 2.13
N ASP A 25 -5.89 -11.85 3.12
CA ASP A 25 -7.30 -12.19 3.30
C ASP A 25 -8.17 -10.96 3.64
N LEU A 26 -7.60 -9.99 4.36
CA LEU A 26 -8.28 -8.73 4.65
C LEU A 26 -8.42 -7.84 3.40
N ILE A 27 -7.42 -7.85 2.52
CA ILE A 27 -7.48 -7.15 1.23
C ILE A 27 -8.47 -7.85 0.31
N ALA A 28 -8.38 -9.17 0.17
CA ALA A 28 -9.26 -9.99 -0.67
C ALA A 28 -10.73 -9.94 -0.25
N SER A 29 -11.01 -9.65 1.02
CA SER A 29 -12.39 -9.40 1.52
C SER A 29 -12.82 -7.94 1.50
N GLY A 30 -11.99 -7.01 1.01
CA GLY A 30 -12.28 -5.57 0.93
C GLY A 30 -12.26 -4.85 2.28
N LYS A 31 -11.94 -5.55 3.38
CA LYS A 31 -11.94 -4.98 4.73
C LYS A 31 -10.72 -4.11 5.01
N LYS A 32 -9.59 -4.40 4.36
CA LYS A 32 -8.37 -3.60 4.42
C LYS A 32 -8.28 -2.75 3.15
N THR A 33 -8.41 -1.44 3.32
CA THR A 33 -8.47 -0.45 2.23
C THR A 33 -7.26 0.48 2.21
N THR A 34 -6.34 0.33 3.16
CA THR A 34 -5.08 1.10 3.20
C THR A 34 -3.90 0.17 3.44
N GLU A 35 -2.95 0.14 2.51
CA GLU A 35 -1.68 -0.57 2.66
C GLU A 35 -0.56 0.38 3.08
N ILE A 36 0.20 0.00 4.11
CA ILE A 36 1.30 0.80 4.66
C ILE A 36 2.65 0.16 4.29
N LYS A 37 3.57 0.98 3.81
CA LYS A 37 4.96 0.61 3.52
C LYS A 37 5.91 1.76 3.85
N VAL A 38 7.20 1.48 3.91
CA VAL A 38 8.22 2.53 3.84
C VAL A 38 8.28 3.13 2.42
N ASN A 39 8.62 4.40 2.33
CA ASN A 39 8.64 5.19 1.11
C ASN A 39 9.94 4.98 0.30
N ASP A 40 10.26 3.70 0.02
CA ASP A 40 11.41 3.31 -0.78
C ASP A 40 11.30 3.76 -2.26
N SER A 41 12.35 3.54 -3.03
CA SER A 41 12.39 3.94 -4.45
C SER A 41 11.25 3.34 -5.29
N SER A 42 10.75 2.16 -4.94
CA SER A 42 9.62 1.52 -5.63
C SER A 42 8.29 2.18 -5.25
N ARG A 43 8.09 2.50 -3.97
CA ARG A 43 6.89 3.20 -3.49
C ARG A 43 6.83 4.65 -3.96
N LYS A 44 7.97 5.27 -4.23
CA LYS A 44 8.04 6.60 -4.87
C LYS A 44 7.51 6.63 -6.30
N ARG A 45 7.48 5.49 -7.00
CA ARG A 45 7.00 5.39 -8.39
C ARG A 45 5.50 5.09 -8.52
N LEU A 46 4.84 4.74 -7.42
CA LEU A 46 3.39 4.49 -7.42
C LEU A 46 2.64 5.78 -7.73
N LYS A 47 1.59 5.66 -8.54
CA LYS A 47 0.67 6.75 -8.86
C LYS A 47 -0.77 6.33 -8.57
N GLU A 48 -1.62 7.30 -8.29
CA GLU A 48 -3.07 7.07 -8.24
C GLU A 48 -3.57 6.58 -9.61
N GLY A 49 -4.53 5.66 -9.61
CA GLY A 49 -5.03 4.99 -10.80
C GLY A 49 -4.25 3.74 -11.22
N ASP A 50 -2.99 3.58 -10.78
CA ASP A 50 -2.21 2.35 -10.99
C ASP A 50 -2.89 1.14 -10.34
N LEU A 51 -2.49 -0.05 -10.77
CA LEU A 51 -2.92 -1.31 -10.20
C LEU A 51 -1.84 -1.85 -9.25
N LEU A 52 -2.29 -2.41 -8.13
CA LEU A 52 -1.44 -3.08 -7.16
C LEU A 52 -1.92 -4.52 -6.99
N ARG A 53 -1.10 -5.47 -7.45
CA ARG A 53 -1.35 -6.90 -7.32
C ARG A 53 -0.64 -7.45 -6.09
N PHE A 54 -1.41 -7.82 -5.10
CA PHE A 54 -0.88 -8.52 -3.93
C PHE A 54 -0.75 -10.01 -4.24
N LYS A 55 0.36 -10.61 -3.82
CA LYS A 55 0.65 -12.03 -3.96
C LYS A 55 0.88 -12.67 -2.59
N CYS A 56 0.27 -13.83 -2.38
CA CYS A 56 0.56 -14.70 -1.25
C CYS A 56 0.61 -16.14 -1.75
N ARG A 57 1.80 -16.73 -1.83
CA ARG A 57 2.02 -18.04 -2.46
C ARG A 57 1.44 -18.05 -3.89
N ASP A 58 0.50 -18.96 -4.19
CA ASP A 58 -0.16 -19.09 -5.50
C ASP A 58 -1.39 -18.18 -5.65
N GLU A 59 -1.82 -17.51 -4.58
CA GLU A 59 -2.97 -16.61 -4.58
C GLU A 59 -2.60 -15.19 -4.97
N LYS A 60 -3.50 -14.51 -5.67
CA LYS A 60 -3.33 -13.13 -6.13
C LYS A 60 -4.64 -12.36 -5.99
N VAL A 61 -4.54 -11.11 -5.54
CA VAL A 61 -5.66 -10.17 -5.56
C VAL A 61 -5.21 -8.88 -6.22
N LEU A 62 -6.06 -8.35 -7.10
CA LEU A 62 -5.80 -7.11 -7.82
C LEU A 62 -6.59 -5.96 -7.19
N THR A 63 -5.89 -4.87 -6.93
CA THR A 63 -6.49 -3.64 -6.41
C THR A 63 -6.10 -2.45 -7.28
N ARG A 64 -6.89 -1.38 -7.21
CA ARG A 64 -6.57 -0.08 -7.78
C ARG A 64 -6.07 0.83 -6.67
N ILE A 65 -5.03 1.61 -6.96
CA ILE A 65 -4.56 2.67 -6.07
C ILE A 65 -5.52 3.85 -6.19
N THR A 66 -6.22 4.15 -5.10
CA THR A 66 -7.20 5.25 -5.04
C THR A 66 -6.60 6.53 -4.46
N ARG A 67 -5.56 6.41 -3.63
CA ARG A 67 -4.84 7.57 -3.06
C ARG A 67 -3.41 7.20 -2.65
N ILE A 68 -2.53 8.20 -2.57
CA ILE A 68 -1.19 8.07 -2.00
C ILE A 68 -0.91 9.21 -1.03
N ALA A 69 -0.71 8.89 0.25
CA ALA A 69 -0.27 9.84 1.27
C ALA A 69 1.12 9.46 1.81
N ARG A 70 1.99 10.45 2.02
CA ARG A 70 3.36 10.23 2.49
C ARG A 70 3.60 10.99 3.80
N TYR A 71 4.27 10.34 4.73
CA TYR A 71 4.52 10.82 6.08
C TYR A 71 6.00 10.67 6.45
N ALA A 72 6.44 11.41 7.47
CA ALA A 72 7.80 11.30 7.97
C ALA A 72 8.05 9.96 8.68
N ASP A 73 7.08 9.49 9.46
CA ASP A 73 7.17 8.31 10.32
C ASP A 73 5.80 7.63 10.51
N PHE A 74 5.76 6.49 11.22
CA PHE A 74 4.51 5.76 11.46
C PHE A 74 3.59 6.45 12.45
N ASP A 75 4.13 7.23 13.38
CA ASP A 75 3.33 7.92 14.41
C ASP A 75 2.48 9.02 13.77
N GLY A 76 3.10 9.91 12.99
CA GLY A 76 2.43 10.96 12.22
C GLY A 76 1.46 10.41 11.17
N MET A 77 1.76 9.24 10.59
CA MET A 77 0.81 8.54 9.74
C MET A 77 -0.46 8.15 10.52
N PHE A 78 -0.33 7.50 11.68
CA PHE A 78 -1.50 7.08 12.48
C PHE A 78 -2.20 8.23 13.24
N GLU A 79 -1.76 9.48 13.09
CA GLU A 79 -2.53 10.67 13.48
C GLU A 79 -3.53 11.08 12.40
N GLN A 80 -3.24 10.76 11.14
CA GLN A 80 -4.06 11.15 9.98
C GLN A 80 -4.87 9.98 9.41
N GLU A 81 -4.33 8.76 9.49
CA GLU A 81 -4.92 7.55 8.93
C GLU A 81 -5.85 6.83 9.91
N LEU A 82 -6.98 6.34 9.39
CA LEU A 82 -7.88 5.50 10.18
C LEU A 82 -7.24 4.13 10.44
N VAL A 83 -6.99 3.82 11.71
CA VAL A 83 -6.43 2.55 12.19
C VAL A 83 -7.19 1.33 11.63
N SER A 84 -8.51 1.44 11.53
CA SER A 84 -9.39 0.39 11.00
C SER A 84 -9.21 0.16 9.49
N SER A 85 -8.82 1.17 8.72
CA SER A 85 -8.55 1.03 7.28
C SER A 85 -7.24 0.28 6.99
N VAL A 86 -6.29 0.35 7.93
CA VAL A 86 -5.00 -0.35 7.87
C VAL A 86 -5.13 -1.79 8.35
N ASN A 87 -5.75 -1.99 9.50
CA ASN A 87 -6.14 -3.32 9.98
C ASN A 87 -7.34 -3.21 10.94
N PRO A 88 -8.53 -3.66 10.53
CA PRO A 88 -9.74 -3.54 11.36
C PRO A 88 -9.73 -4.44 12.59
N THR A 89 -8.79 -5.40 12.70
CA THR A 89 -8.77 -6.40 13.78
C THR A 89 -7.75 -6.10 14.88
N ALA A 90 -7.00 -4.98 14.79
CA ALA A 90 -5.93 -4.67 15.74
C ALA A 90 -5.97 -3.20 16.19
N ALA A 91 -5.66 -2.95 17.46
CA ALA A 91 -5.51 -1.60 17.99
C ALA A 91 -4.23 -0.91 17.48
N LYS A 92 -4.22 0.44 17.46
CA LYS A 92 -3.09 1.28 17.00
C LYS A 92 -1.75 0.85 17.59
N ALA A 93 -1.68 0.66 18.91
CA ALA A 93 -0.44 0.28 19.61
C ALA A 93 0.13 -1.07 19.11
N HIS A 94 -0.74 -2.05 18.85
CA HIS A 94 -0.31 -3.34 18.30
C HIS A 94 0.19 -3.15 16.86
N GLN A 95 -0.56 -2.41 16.03
CA GLN A 95 -0.16 -2.18 14.64
C GLN A 95 1.19 -1.44 14.54
N LEU A 96 1.41 -0.42 15.37
CA LEU A 96 2.68 0.30 15.47
C LEU A 96 3.84 -0.62 15.86
N ARG A 97 3.63 -1.48 16.87
CA ARG A 97 4.64 -2.45 17.28
C ARG A 97 4.96 -3.43 16.14
N SER A 98 3.94 -4.04 15.54
CA SER A 98 4.11 -5.02 14.46
C SER A 98 4.75 -4.42 13.20
N ILE A 99 4.41 -3.18 12.84
CA ILE A 99 5.00 -2.57 11.65
C ILE A 99 6.47 -2.18 11.85
N ARG A 100 6.86 -1.80 13.07
CA ARG A 100 8.26 -1.53 13.43
C ARG A 100 9.12 -2.79 13.57
N GLU A 101 8.52 -3.94 13.87
CA GLU A 101 9.20 -5.24 13.75
C GLU A 101 9.58 -5.56 12.29
N ILE A 102 8.79 -5.09 11.32
CA ILE A 102 9.03 -5.29 9.88
C ILE A 102 9.96 -4.19 9.32
N TYR A 103 9.77 -2.96 9.79
CA TYR A 103 10.50 -1.76 9.36
C TYR A 103 11.21 -1.12 10.55
N PRO A 104 12.44 -1.55 10.85
CA PRO A 104 13.25 -0.91 11.88
C PRO A 104 13.57 0.56 11.52
N PRO A 105 14.08 1.36 12.48
CA PRO A 105 14.21 2.83 12.34
C PRO A 105 14.93 3.30 11.07
N GLU A 106 15.95 2.58 10.62
CA GLU A 106 16.68 2.90 9.39
C GLU A 106 15.83 2.76 8.12
N ARG A 107 14.82 1.89 8.15
CA ARG A 107 13.85 1.75 7.04
C ARG A 107 12.73 2.77 7.19
N GLU A 108 12.27 3.04 8.41
CA GLU A 108 11.29 4.10 8.70
C GLU A 108 11.82 5.47 8.28
N ALA A 109 13.13 5.73 8.41
CA ALA A 109 13.81 6.95 7.97
C ALA A 109 13.73 7.23 6.45
N LEU A 110 13.31 6.25 5.64
CA LEU A 110 12.98 6.49 4.23
C LEU A 110 11.67 7.28 4.06
N GLY A 111 10.94 7.49 5.15
CA GLY A 111 9.57 7.97 5.19
C GLY A 111 8.58 6.82 5.11
N VAL A 112 7.31 7.13 5.33
CA VAL A 112 6.19 6.18 5.28
C VAL A 112 5.25 6.56 4.16
N VAL A 113 4.61 5.57 3.54
CA VAL A 113 3.54 5.77 2.56
C VAL A 113 2.32 4.97 2.95
N ALA A 114 1.17 5.65 2.95
CA ALA A 114 -0.15 5.04 3.01
C ALA A 114 -0.74 5.02 1.60
N ILE A 115 -1.10 3.82 1.14
CA ILE A 115 -1.62 3.58 -0.20
C ILE A 115 -3.08 3.17 -0.03
N GLY A 116 -4.00 4.03 -0.43
CA GLY A 116 -5.40 3.65 -0.51
C GLY A 116 -5.61 2.68 -1.65
N ILE A 117 -6.31 1.59 -1.37
CA ILE A 117 -6.56 0.50 -2.29
C ILE A 117 -8.04 0.14 -2.31
N GLU A 118 -8.52 -0.19 -3.48
CA GLU A 118 -9.87 -0.71 -3.72
C GLU A 118 -9.77 -2.00 -4.53
N LEU A 119 -10.57 -3.00 -4.17
CA LEU A 119 -10.63 -4.25 -4.94
C LEU A 119 -11.09 -3.96 -6.36
N VAL A 120 -10.39 -4.55 -7.33
CA VAL A 120 -10.89 -4.61 -8.70
C VAL A 120 -11.78 -5.84 -8.76
N GLU A 121 -13.10 -5.63 -8.76
CA GLU A 121 -14.07 -6.70 -9.01
C GLU A 121 -13.83 -7.27 -10.42
N SER A 122 -13.86 -8.60 -10.51
CA SER A 122 -13.67 -9.36 -11.76
C SER A 122 -15.00 -9.62 -12.44
#